data_AF-A0A812U525-F1
#
_entry.id   AF-A0A812U525-F1
#
_cell.length_a   1.000
_cell.length_b   1.000
_cell.length_c   1.000
_cell.angle_alpha   90.00
_cell.angle_beta   90.00
_cell.angle_gamma   90.00
#
_symmetry.space_group_name_H-M   'P 1'
#
loop_
_entity.id
_entity.type
_entity.pdbx_description
1 polymer ?
#
loop_
_entity_poly.entity_id
_entity_poly.type
_entity_poly.pdbx_seq_one_letter_code
_entity_poly.pdbx_strand_id
1 'polypeptide(L)'
;MVGAGKPPSLRGISLQQHIPKYFSNFWGLDQSGLSSDLCTQRREHCQHCDAELDLRFLFLSGQQLCLRFRREATVHTARQHIAFLCCVPKQAVQLLCAGRLLQEEVQLASLGGDCVQVIFNASCLRKGGPAAQLAKLGVWHGLKVRSWLLNSVATESHGVLRQSHSLRGDRMSFHYSAKDADGSYALVSSRRKGHAACRQFALGIEGLDLYRGRIYRCLPDKEYLLCDGLGGQSFAGRKKAAQPETEMPHSDTREMGLLHFKTKRRVGRLHIEFAMPPSMQDFDQTVMLPQPLWKLYRERRWEELQVLSGTADDGTVELLLDGERIFETRCLSDGIWEVRFGPPLSHFQAFGIMTGVLDNASSASFHK
;
A
#
# COMPACT_ATOMS: atom_id res chain seq x y z
N MET A 1 -44.75 17.56 8.76
CA MET A 1 -44.77 16.26 8.06
C MET A 1 -43.93 16.40 6.79
N VAL A 2 -42.69 15.93 6.82
CA VAL A 2 -41.78 15.94 5.66
C VAL A 2 -41.42 14.49 5.38
N GLY A 3 -41.74 14.03 4.17
CA GLY A 3 -41.64 12.63 3.76
C GLY A 3 -40.20 12.14 3.70
N ALA A 4 -39.93 11.00 4.34
CA ALA A 4 -38.69 10.28 4.24
C ALA A 4 -38.51 9.72 2.81
N GLY A 5 -37.54 10.26 2.07
CA GLY A 5 -37.09 9.70 0.80
C GLY A 5 -36.36 8.38 1.05
N LYS A 6 -36.84 7.29 0.42
CA LYS A 6 -36.17 5.98 0.40
C LYS A 6 -34.79 6.08 -0.28
N PRO A 7 -33.76 5.36 0.21
CA PRO A 7 -32.51 5.23 -0.52
C PRO A 7 -32.71 4.41 -1.82
N PRO A 8 -31.96 4.71 -2.90
CA PRO A 8 -32.06 3.97 -4.16
C PRO A 8 -31.57 2.54 -3.97
N SER A 9 -32.41 1.57 -4.35
CA SER A 9 -32.07 0.15 -4.36
C SER A 9 -31.07 -0.15 -5.49
N LEU A 10 -29.87 -0.62 -5.14
CA LEU A 10 -28.87 -1.10 -6.09
C LEU A 10 -29.22 -2.53 -6.52
N ARG A 11 -30.00 -2.68 -7.59
CA ARG A 11 -30.04 -3.94 -8.36
C ARG A 11 -28.80 -4.03 -9.24
N GLY A 12 -28.21 -5.23 -9.25
CA GLY A 12 -26.90 -5.54 -9.83
C GLY A 12 -26.68 -5.07 -11.26
N ILE A 13 -25.53 -4.43 -11.46
CA ILE A 13 -24.94 -4.25 -12.79
C ILE A 13 -24.14 -5.52 -13.07
N SER A 14 -24.67 -6.37 -13.94
CA SER A 14 -23.96 -7.53 -14.50
C SER A 14 -22.87 -7.02 -15.45
N LEU A 15 -21.63 -7.44 -15.23
CA LEU A 15 -20.46 -7.16 -16.09
C LEU A 15 -20.59 -7.73 -17.52
N GLN A 16 -21.66 -8.46 -17.85
CA GLN A 16 -21.84 -9.11 -19.16
C GLN A 16 -22.33 -8.18 -20.29
N GLN A 17 -22.86 -6.99 -20.01
CA GLN A 17 -23.60 -6.24 -21.04
C GLN A 17 -22.78 -5.26 -21.89
N HIS A 18 -21.46 -5.15 -21.68
CA HIS A 18 -20.59 -4.30 -22.51
C HIS A 18 -19.29 -4.99 -22.91
N ILE A 19 -19.39 -6.13 -23.60
CA ILE A 19 -18.34 -6.59 -24.52
C ILE A 19 -18.76 -6.11 -25.91
N PRO A 20 -18.19 -5.00 -26.45
CA PRO A 20 -18.46 -4.64 -27.84
C PRO A 20 -17.94 -5.74 -28.74
N LYS A 21 -18.79 -6.23 -29.66
CA LYS A 21 -18.49 -7.23 -30.71
C LYS A 21 -17.37 -6.82 -31.69
N TYR A 22 -16.58 -5.81 -31.40
CA TYR A 22 -15.65 -5.15 -32.33
C TYR A 22 -14.17 -5.53 -32.16
N PHE A 23 -13.80 -6.43 -31.24
CA PHE A 23 -12.39 -6.68 -30.91
C PHE A 23 -11.80 -8.00 -31.42
N SER A 24 -12.52 -8.75 -32.25
CA SER A 24 -12.05 -10.03 -32.81
C SER A 24 -10.87 -9.92 -33.78
N ASN A 25 -10.52 -8.72 -34.27
CA ASN A 25 -9.62 -8.59 -35.42
C ASN A 25 -8.22 -8.04 -35.10
N PHE A 26 -7.90 -7.69 -33.85
CA PHE A 26 -6.63 -6.99 -33.55
C PHE A 26 -5.52 -7.84 -32.93
N TRP A 27 -5.81 -9.03 -32.40
CA TRP A 27 -4.79 -9.93 -31.89
C TRP A 27 -5.25 -11.37 -32.13
N GLY A 28 -4.52 -12.11 -32.96
CA GLY A 28 -4.81 -13.50 -33.31
C GLY A 28 -4.77 -14.41 -32.07
N LEU A 29 -5.90 -14.49 -31.38
CA LEU A 29 -6.16 -15.43 -30.30
C LEU A 29 -7.08 -16.52 -30.82
N ASP A 30 -6.59 -17.75 -30.72
CA ASP A 30 -7.34 -18.97 -30.98
C ASP A 30 -8.52 -19.04 -29.99
N GLN A 31 -9.76 -18.96 -30.50
CA GLN A 31 -10.98 -18.82 -29.70
C GLN A 31 -11.47 -20.14 -29.08
N SER A 32 -10.68 -21.22 -29.14
CA SER A 32 -11.13 -22.58 -28.81
C SER A 32 -11.25 -22.89 -27.31
N GLY A 33 -11.27 -21.89 -26.42
CA GLY A 33 -11.24 -22.12 -24.96
C GLY A 33 -12.14 -21.20 -24.11
N LEU A 34 -12.95 -20.35 -24.71
CA LEU A 34 -13.81 -19.41 -23.97
C LEU A 34 -15.22 -19.97 -23.79
N SER A 35 -15.48 -20.67 -22.68
CA SER A 35 -16.84 -20.74 -22.12
C SER A 35 -16.92 -19.83 -20.90
N SER A 36 -17.78 -18.81 -20.98
CA SER A 36 -18.14 -17.93 -19.86
C SER A 36 -19.53 -18.28 -19.35
N ASP A 37 -19.70 -19.48 -18.80
CA ASP A 37 -20.95 -19.84 -18.15
C ASP A 37 -20.96 -19.36 -16.70
N LEU A 38 -21.93 -18.49 -16.40
CA LEU A 38 -22.35 -18.12 -15.05
C LEU A 38 -22.70 -19.38 -14.28
N CYS A 39 -21.79 -19.85 -13.44
CA CYS A 39 -21.97 -21.09 -12.68
C CYS A 39 -22.92 -20.87 -11.49
N THR A 40 -24.22 -20.91 -11.75
CA THR A 40 -25.24 -21.33 -10.77
C THR A 40 -25.61 -22.79 -11.06
N GLN A 41 -25.27 -23.68 -10.11
CA GLN A 41 -25.76 -25.06 -9.95
C GLN A 41 -25.50 -26.09 -11.07
N ARG A 42 -24.54 -26.99 -10.83
CA ARG A 42 -24.74 -28.46 -10.67
C ARG A 42 -23.37 -29.15 -10.60
N ARG A 43 -23.09 -29.83 -9.48
CA ARG A 43 -22.01 -30.81 -9.37
C ARG A 43 -22.51 -32.11 -10.00
N GLU A 44 -22.25 -32.30 -11.29
CA GLU A 44 -22.23 -33.63 -11.90
C GLU A 44 -20.75 -33.97 -12.13
N HIS A 45 -20.28 -35.02 -11.45
CA HIS A 45 -18.91 -35.53 -11.54
C HIS A 45 -18.61 -35.97 -12.97
N CYS A 46 -17.79 -35.20 -13.69
CA CYS A 46 -17.22 -35.61 -14.96
C CYS A 46 -15.78 -36.11 -14.73
N GLN A 47 -15.46 -37.33 -15.17
CA GLN A 47 -14.14 -37.97 -15.04
C GLN A 47 -13.08 -37.36 -16.00
N HIS A 48 -13.22 -36.10 -16.38
CA HIS A 48 -12.24 -35.29 -17.14
C HIS A 48 -11.74 -34.06 -16.37
N CYS A 49 -12.17 -33.89 -15.11
CA CYS A 49 -11.89 -32.71 -14.30
C CYS A 49 -10.44 -32.56 -13.79
N ASP A 50 -9.50 -33.43 -14.17
CA ASP A 50 -8.12 -33.41 -13.67
C ASP A 50 -7.14 -32.55 -14.50
N ALA A 51 -7.56 -31.99 -15.63
CA ALA A 51 -6.69 -31.15 -16.48
C ALA A 51 -6.88 -29.64 -16.24
N GLU A 52 -7.98 -29.24 -15.60
CA GLU A 52 -8.38 -27.85 -15.44
C GLU A 52 -8.42 -27.42 -13.97
N LEU A 53 -8.24 -26.13 -13.73
CA LEU A 53 -8.15 -25.49 -12.43
C LEU A 53 -9.12 -24.31 -12.41
N ASP A 54 -10.12 -24.38 -11.54
CA ASP A 54 -11.00 -23.25 -11.24
C ASP A 54 -10.35 -22.37 -10.17
N LEU A 55 -10.07 -21.12 -10.50
CA LEU A 55 -9.50 -20.14 -9.58
C LEU A 55 -10.42 -18.95 -9.36
N ARG A 56 -10.42 -18.47 -8.13
CA ARG A 56 -11.15 -17.28 -7.71
C ARG A 56 -10.19 -16.11 -7.52
N PHE A 57 -10.46 -15.04 -8.23
CA PHE A 57 -9.70 -13.80 -8.21
C PHE A 57 -10.49 -12.71 -7.49
N LEU A 58 -9.98 -12.25 -6.35
CA LEU A 58 -10.62 -11.20 -5.55
C LEU A 58 -10.12 -9.82 -5.95
N PHE A 59 -11.04 -8.88 -6.10
CA PHE A 59 -10.73 -7.47 -6.21
C PHE A 59 -10.92 -6.79 -4.86
N LEU A 60 -10.21 -5.69 -4.65
CA LEU A 60 -10.37 -4.83 -3.46
C LEU A 60 -11.78 -4.22 -3.29
N SER A 61 -12.61 -4.28 -4.33
CA SER A 61 -14.02 -3.89 -4.27
C SER A 61 -14.88 -4.93 -3.56
N GLY A 62 -14.33 -6.10 -3.24
CA GLY A 62 -15.07 -7.29 -2.82
C GLY A 62 -15.67 -8.07 -4.00
N GLN A 63 -15.51 -7.60 -5.24
CA GLN A 63 -15.90 -8.36 -6.42
C GLN A 63 -15.00 -9.57 -6.60
N GLN A 64 -15.56 -10.62 -7.19
CA GLN A 64 -14.84 -11.86 -7.48
C GLN A 64 -14.95 -12.19 -8.97
N LEU A 65 -13.88 -12.68 -9.55
CA LEU A 65 -13.84 -13.23 -10.90
C LEU A 65 -13.40 -14.69 -10.82
N CYS A 66 -14.27 -15.59 -11.25
CA CYS A 66 -13.95 -17.02 -11.34
C CYS A 66 -13.48 -17.31 -12.76
N LEU A 67 -12.28 -17.86 -12.90
CA LEU A 67 -11.71 -18.22 -14.20
C LEU A 67 -11.23 -19.67 -14.16
N ARG A 68 -11.42 -20.36 -15.27
CA ARG A 68 -10.91 -21.71 -15.48
C ARG A 68 -9.64 -21.65 -16.31
N PHE A 69 -8.64 -22.39 -15.86
CA PHE A 69 -7.34 -22.49 -16.53
C PHE A 69 -6.94 -23.96 -16.69
N ARG A 70 -6.02 -24.26 -17.61
CA ARG A 70 -5.32 -25.55 -17.58
C ARG A 70 -4.38 -25.61 -16.38
N ARG A 71 -4.08 -26.80 -15.86
CA ARG A 71 -3.18 -26.95 -14.69
C ARG A 71 -1.75 -26.48 -14.96
N GLU A 72 -1.27 -26.54 -16.19
CA GLU A 72 0.03 -25.95 -16.57
C GLU A 72 0.03 -24.42 -16.69
N ALA A 73 -1.13 -23.77 -16.58
CA ALA A 73 -1.22 -22.32 -16.70
C ALA A 73 -0.42 -21.61 -15.60
N THR A 74 0.19 -20.50 -15.98
CA THR A 74 1.04 -19.71 -15.11
C THR A 74 0.36 -18.40 -14.72
N VAL A 75 0.94 -17.72 -13.75
CA VAL A 75 0.57 -16.35 -13.37
C VAL A 75 0.60 -15.42 -14.58
N HIS A 76 1.53 -15.61 -15.52
CA HIS A 76 1.54 -14.87 -16.79
C HIS A 76 0.22 -14.98 -17.56
N THR A 77 -0.27 -16.21 -17.74
CA THR A 77 -1.53 -16.50 -18.44
C THR A 77 -2.73 -15.91 -17.69
N ALA A 78 -2.77 -16.05 -16.36
CA ALA A 78 -3.82 -15.45 -15.54
C ALA A 78 -3.85 -13.92 -15.66
N ARG A 79 -2.69 -13.27 -15.60
CA ARG A 79 -2.59 -11.82 -15.78
C ARG A 79 -3.05 -11.39 -17.17
N GLN A 80 -2.74 -12.15 -18.22
CA GLN A 80 -3.23 -11.87 -19.57
C GLN A 80 -4.76 -11.94 -19.66
N HIS A 81 -5.38 -13.00 -19.15
CA HIS A 81 -6.83 -13.13 -19.17
C HIS A 81 -7.54 -12.07 -18.34
N ILE A 82 -7.06 -11.79 -17.13
CA ILE A 82 -7.63 -10.74 -16.28
C ILE A 82 -7.46 -9.37 -16.94
N ALA A 83 -6.30 -9.10 -17.51
CA ALA A 83 -6.03 -7.85 -18.24
C ALA A 83 -6.99 -7.67 -19.42
N PHE A 84 -7.22 -8.74 -20.19
CA PHE A 84 -8.18 -8.75 -21.28
C PHE A 84 -9.61 -8.47 -20.79
N LEU A 85 -10.07 -9.20 -19.77
CA LEU A 85 -11.43 -9.07 -19.22
C LEU A 85 -11.67 -7.70 -18.57
N CYS A 86 -10.63 -7.13 -17.96
CA CYS A 86 -10.70 -5.81 -17.34
C CYS A 86 -10.35 -4.67 -18.29
N CYS A 87 -10.03 -4.97 -19.56
CA CYS A 87 -9.62 -4.00 -20.58
C CYS A 87 -8.44 -3.13 -20.11
N VAL A 88 -7.40 -3.72 -19.52
CA VAL A 88 -6.19 -3.01 -19.07
C VAL A 88 -4.93 -3.64 -19.66
N PRO A 89 -3.78 -2.93 -19.68
CA PRO A 89 -2.51 -3.56 -20.02
C PRO A 89 -2.17 -4.69 -19.06
N LYS A 90 -1.62 -5.81 -19.56
CA LYS A 90 -1.13 -6.93 -18.72
C LYS A 90 -0.21 -6.47 -17.60
N GLN A 91 0.66 -5.50 -17.91
CA GLN A 91 1.62 -4.93 -16.96
C GLN A 91 0.93 -4.24 -15.78
N ALA A 92 -0.32 -3.78 -15.97
CA ALA A 92 -1.13 -3.19 -14.92
C ALA A 92 -1.76 -4.22 -13.99
N VAL A 93 -1.85 -5.50 -14.35
CA VAL A 93 -2.39 -6.53 -13.45
C VAL A 93 -1.25 -7.09 -12.61
N GLN A 94 -1.40 -7.09 -11.29
CA GLN A 94 -0.54 -7.81 -10.35
C GLN A 94 -1.41 -8.81 -9.58
N LEU A 95 -0.86 -9.99 -9.33
CA LEU A 95 -1.53 -11.04 -8.56
C LEU A 95 -0.82 -11.22 -7.22
N LEU A 96 -1.60 -11.29 -6.15
CA LEU A 96 -1.13 -11.47 -4.80
C LEU A 96 -1.76 -12.73 -4.22
N CYS A 97 -0.97 -13.55 -3.53
CA CYS A 97 -1.46 -14.71 -2.79
C CYS A 97 -0.79 -14.72 -1.42
N ALA A 98 -1.58 -14.82 -0.35
CA ALA A 98 -1.08 -14.79 1.03
C ALA A 98 -0.09 -13.63 1.32
N GLY A 99 -0.39 -12.43 0.84
CA GLY A 99 0.46 -11.24 1.03
C GLY A 99 1.74 -11.23 0.18
N ARG A 100 1.89 -12.16 -0.78
CA ARG A 100 3.07 -12.26 -1.66
C ARG A 100 2.71 -11.95 -3.10
N LEU A 101 3.47 -11.07 -3.72
CA LEU A 101 3.33 -10.75 -5.14
C LEU A 101 3.86 -11.93 -5.96
N LEU A 102 3.02 -12.47 -6.83
CA LEU A 102 3.33 -13.66 -7.60
C LEU A 102 4.20 -13.33 -8.82
N GLN A 103 5.23 -14.14 -9.06
CA GLN A 103 6.10 -14.05 -10.25
C GLN A 103 5.42 -14.70 -11.47
N GLU A 104 5.80 -14.30 -12.69
CA GLU A 104 5.10 -14.67 -13.92
C GLU A 104 5.15 -16.18 -14.20
N GLU A 105 6.23 -16.84 -13.79
CA GLU A 105 6.54 -18.24 -14.06
C GLU A 105 5.86 -19.21 -13.08
N VAL A 106 5.29 -18.71 -11.99
CA VAL A 106 4.62 -19.55 -10.98
C VAL A 106 3.41 -20.23 -11.61
N GLN A 107 3.32 -21.56 -11.46
CA GLN A 107 2.18 -22.34 -11.90
C GLN A 107 0.98 -22.09 -10.99
N LEU A 108 -0.18 -21.87 -11.59
CA LEU A 108 -1.42 -21.60 -10.85
C LEU A 108 -1.85 -22.79 -9.98
N ALA A 109 -1.57 -24.02 -10.43
CA ALA A 109 -1.87 -25.23 -9.68
C ALA A 109 -1.12 -25.33 -8.34
N SER A 110 0.05 -24.67 -8.21
CA SER A 110 0.83 -24.69 -6.96
C SER A 110 0.25 -23.77 -5.89
N LEU A 111 -0.79 -22.98 -6.20
CA LEU A 111 -1.43 -22.06 -5.27
C LEU A 111 -2.45 -22.76 -4.34
N GLY A 112 -2.70 -24.07 -4.51
CA GLY A 112 -3.40 -24.89 -3.52
C GLY A 112 -4.86 -24.51 -3.22
N GLY A 113 -5.50 -23.70 -4.08
CA GLY A 113 -6.85 -23.18 -3.82
C GLY A 113 -6.87 -21.92 -2.95
N ASP A 114 -5.70 -21.34 -2.65
CA ASP A 114 -5.60 -20.06 -1.97
C ASP A 114 -6.28 -18.96 -2.78
N CYS A 115 -6.79 -17.96 -2.05
CA CYS A 115 -7.46 -16.84 -2.66
C CYS A 115 -6.45 -15.89 -3.33
N VAL A 116 -6.56 -15.71 -4.64
CA VAL A 116 -5.67 -14.84 -5.41
C VAL A 116 -6.30 -13.46 -5.50
N GLN A 117 -5.63 -12.46 -4.95
CA GLN A 117 -6.10 -11.09 -5.03
C GLN A 117 -5.50 -10.39 -6.26
N VAL A 118 -6.32 -9.62 -6.96
CA VAL A 118 -5.95 -8.79 -8.11
C VAL A 118 -5.70 -7.36 -7.63
N ILE A 119 -4.53 -6.84 -7.99
CA ILE A 119 -4.13 -5.46 -7.73
C ILE A 119 -3.80 -4.80 -9.06
N PHE A 120 -4.38 -3.62 -9.30
CA PHE A 120 -4.06 -2.84 -10.49
C PHE A 120 -2.92 -1.85 -10.23
N ASN A 121 -1.79 -2.04 -10.90
CA ASN A 121 -0.70 -1.09 -10.91
C ASN A 121 -1.10 0.16 -11.71
N ALA A 122 -1.42 1.20 -10.96
CA ALA A 122 -1.92 2.46 -11.49
C ALA A 122 -0.92 3.13 -12.47
N SER A 123 0.38 2.94 -12.26
CA SER A 123 1.41 3.52 -13.14
C SER A 123 1.38 2.96 -14.57
N CYS A 124 0.94 1.72 -14.74
CA CYS A 124 0.82 1.05 -16.02
C CYS A 124 -0.50 1.38 -16.74
N LEU A 125 -1.57 1.67 -15.98
CA LEU A 125 -2.85 2.13 -16.55
C LEU A 125 -2.69 3.44 -17.33
N ARG A 126 -1.74 4.30 -16.93
CA ARG A 126 -1.45 5.57 -17.61
C ARG A 126 -0.77 5.44 -18.97
N LYS A 127 -0.04 4.36 -19.22
CA LYS A 127 0.82 4.22 -20.42
C LYS A 127 0.12 3.57 -21.62
N GLY A 128 -1.11 3.08 -21.46
CA GLY A 128 -1.85 2.42 -22.53
C GLY A 128 -3.35 2.35 -22.28
N GLY A 129 -3.95 3.47 -21.86
CA GLY A 129 -5.28 3.49 -21.23
C GLY A 129 -6.44 2.97 -22.09
N PRO A 130 -7.63 2.82 -21.46
CA PRO A 130 -8.92 3.04 -22.10
C PRO A 130 -9.57 4.34 -21.59
N ALA A 131 -10.65 4.76 -22.27
CA ALA A 131 -11.46 5.93 -21.97
C ALA A 131 -11.79 6.10 -20.47
N ALA A 132 -11.92 7.36 -20.04
CA ALA A 132 -12.10 7.85 -18.67
C ALA A 132 -13.17 7.15 -17.80
N GLN A 133 -13.98 6.25 -18.36
CA GLN A 133 -14.97 5.44 -17.64
C GLN A 133 -14.38 4.17 -16.99
N LEU A 134 -13.33 3.55 -17.54
CA LEU A 134 -12.70 2.33 -16.98
C LEU A 134 -11.56 2.62 -16.00
N ALA A 135 -10.94 3.81 -16.10
CA ALA A 135 -10.08 4.36 -15.06
C ALA A 135 -10.78 4.45 -13.69
N LYS A 136 -12.13 4.41 -13.67
CA LYS A 136 -12.92 4.42 -12.43
C LYS A 136 -12.70 3.17 -11.57
N LEU A 137 -12.56 1.96 -12.11
CA LEU A 137 -12.43 0.75 -11.28
C LEU A 137 -11.17 0.80 -10.40
N GLY A 138 -9.99 1.07 -11.00
CA GLY A 138 -8.74 1.23 -10.25
C GLY A 138 -8.76 2.40 -9.27
N VAL A 139 -9.30 3.56 -9.68
CA VAL A 139 -9.39 4.76 -8.81
C VAL A 139 -10.31 4.54 -7.61
N TRP A 140 -11.42 3.81 -7.75
CA TRP A 140 -12.32 3.48 -6.65
C TRP A 140 -11.69 2.52 -5.63
N HIS A 141 -10.90 1.54 -6.09
CA HIS A 141 -10.10 0.69 -5.19
C HIS A 141 -9.08 1.51 -4.41
N GLY A 142 -8.39 2.44 -5.06
CA GLY A 142 -7.38 3.28 -4.43
C GLY A 142 -7.90 4.19 -3.32
N LEU A 143 -9.11 4.76 -3.44
CA LEU A 143 -9.67 5.68 -2.43
C LEU A 143 -10.09 4.96 -1.15
N LYS A 144 -10.77 3.81 -1.26
CA LYS A 144 -11.13 2.98 -0.09
C LYS A 144 -9.89 2.47 0.62
N VAL A 145 -8.91 1.97 -0.14
CA VAL A 145 -7.63 1.52 0.39
C VAL A 145 -6.86 2.67 1.05
N ARG A 146 -6.86 3.87 0.48
CA ARG A 146 -6.25 5.04 1.12
C ARG A 146 -6.91 5.36 2.45
N SER A 147 -8.25 5.40 2.50
CA SER A 147 -8.97 5.67 3.75
C SER A 147 -8.57 4.65 4.83
N TRP A 148 -8.63 3.35 4.49
CA TRP A 148 -8.20 2.27 5.38
C TRP A 148 -6.75 2.40 5.85
N LEU A 149 -5.81 2.66 4.93
CA LEU A 149 -4.39 2.70 5.26
C LEU A 149 -3.99 3.93 6.08
N LEU A 150 -4.68 5.07 5.89
CA LEU A 150 -4.32 6.34 6.53
C LEU A 150 -5.02 6.56 7.88
N ASN A 151 -6.14 5.88 8.11
CA ASN A 151 -6.88 6.01 9.36
C ASN A 151 -6.36 5.04 10.42
N SER A 152 -6.50 5.45 11.69
CA SER A 152 -6.17 4.62 12.84
C SER A 152 -6.93 3.29 12.78
N VAL A 153 -6.27 2.21 13.16
CA VAL A 153 -6.92 0.90 13.24
C VAL A 153 -7.81 0.84 14.47
N ALA A 154 -8.97 0.17 14.36
CA ALA A 154 -9.88 -0.01 15.48
C ALA A 154 -9.39 -1.10 16.47
N THR A 155 -8.63 -2.07 15.98
CA THR A 155 -8.10 -3.22 16.72
C THR A 155 -6.67 -3.51 16.30
N GLU A 156 -6.01 -4.46 16.97
CA GLU A 156 -4.70 -4.95 16.54
C GLU A 156 -4.72 -5.34 15.05
N SER A 157 -3.67 -4.93 14.34
CA SER A 157 -3.50 -5.08 12.91
C SER A 157 -2.11 -5.61 12.58
N HIS A 158 -2.03 -6.30 11.45
CA HIS A 158 -0.83 -6.99 11.01
C HIS A 158 -0.42 -6.55 9.62
N GLY A 159 0.89 -6.50 9.39
CA GLY A 159 1.44 -6.37 8.05
C GLY A 159 2.82 -6.97 7.92
N VAL A 160 3.29 -7.04 6.69
CA VAL A 160 4.61 -7.57 6.35
C VAL A 160 5.36 -6.53 5.54
N LEU A 161 6.52 -6.12 6.03
CA LEU A 161 7.43 -5.23 5.33
C LEU A 161 8.56 -6.02 4.70
N ARG A 162 8.89 -5.68 3.45
CA ARG A 162 10.02 -6.21 2.70
C ARG A 162 10.93 -5.08 2.27
N GLN A 163 12.18 -5.17 2.67
CA GLN A 163 13.26 -4.32 2.21
C GLN A 163 13.90 -4.94 0.96
N SER A 164 14.20 -4.13 -0.03
CA SER A 164 14.87 -4.58 -1.25
C SER A 164 15.96 -3.59 -1.64
N HIS A 165 17.12 -4.14 -1.98
CA HIS A 165 18.25 -3.39 -2.52
C HIS A 165 18.35 -3.64 -4.02
N SER A 166 18.42 -2.57 -4.81
CA SER A 166 18.74 -2.71 -6.22
C SER A 166 20.22 -3.05 -6.39
N LEU A 167 20.53 -4.09 -7.16
CA LEU A 167 21.90 -4.40 -7.60
C LEU A 167 22.49 -3.30 -8.52
N ARG A 168 21.63 -2.48 -9.15
CA ARG A 168 22.02 -1.40 -10.07
C ARG A 168 21.67 -0.04 -9.45
N GLY A 169 22.54 0.41 -8.54
CA GLY A 169 22.52 1.72 -7.89
C GLY A 169 22.11 1.65 -6.40
N ASP A 170 22.54 2.64 -5.61
CA ASP A 170 22.22 2.83 -4.17
C ASP A 170 20.73 3.19 -3.94
N ARG A 171 19.85 2.36 -4.51
CA ARG A 171 18.39 2.53 -4.51
C ARG A 171 17.79 1.48 -3.59
N MET A 172 17.36 1.96 -2.42
CA MET A 172 16.59 1.21 -1.44
C MET A 172 15.10 1.41 -1.70
N SER A 173 14.35 0.31 -1.65
CA SER A 173 12.89 0.32 -1.69
C SER A 173 12.32 -0.56 -0.59
N PHE A 174 11.14 -0.17 -0.11
CA PHE A 174 10.39 -0.94 0.88
C PHE A 174 9.00 -1.23 0.33
N HIS A 175 8.50 -2.43 0.57
CA HIS A 175 7.18 -2.88 0.19
C HIS A 175 6.46 -3.41 1.42
N TYR A 176 5.30 -2.85 1.73
CA TYR A 176 4.49 -3.21 2.87
C TYR A 176 3.16 -3.79 2.41
N SER A 177 2.81 -4.94 2.96
CA SER A 177 1.52 -5.60 2.75
C SER A 177 0.70 -5.48 4.03
N ALA A 178 -0.33 -4.65 3.99
CA ALA A 178 -1.35 -4.56 5.04
C ALA A 178 -2.37 -5.66 4.83
N LYS A 179 -2.78 -6.37 5.88
CA LYS A 179 -3.85 -7.37 5.82
C LYS A 179 -5.08 -6.84 6.56
N ASP A 180 -6.23 -6.85 5.91
CA ASP A 180 -7.51 -6.49 6.50
C ASP A 180 -8.16 -7.71 7.19
N ALA A 181 -9.17 -7.45 8.04
CA ALA A 181 -9.92 -8.48 8.76
C ALA A 181 -10.68 -9.43 7.81
N ASP A 182 -11.07 -8.95 6.63
CA ASP A 182 -11.72 -9.76 5.59
C ASP A 182 -10.73 -10.65 4.79
N GLY A 183 -9.43 -10.55 5.09
CA GLY A 183 -8.36 -11.29 4.41
C GLY A 183 -7.79 -10.61 3.16
N SER A 184 -8.33 -9.45 2.77
CA SER A 184 -7.80 -8.62 1.68
C SER A 184 -6.46 -7.99 2.07
N TYR A 185 -5.66 -7.65 1.07
CA TYR A 185 -4.37 -6.98 1.25
C TYR A 185 -4.28 -5.66 0.51
N ALA A 186 -3.66 -4.66 1.12
CA ALA A 186 -3.21 -3.47 0.43
C ALA A 186 -1.69 -3.41 0.39
N LEU A 187 -1.16 -2.85 -0.69
CA LEU A 187 0.28 -2.67 -0.88
C LEU A 187 0.65 -1.20 -0.81
N VAL A 188 1.60 -0.90 0.06
CA VAL A 188 2.27 0.40 0.13
C VAL A 188 3.72 0.19 -0.26
N SER A 189 4.26 1.06 -1.09
CA SER A 189 5.68 1.04 -1.44
C SER A 189 6.32 2.37 -1.11
N SER A 190 7.61 2.31 -0.78
CA SER A 190 8.45 3.49 -0.66
C SER A 190 9.72 3.31 -1.48
N ARG A 191 10.17 4.40 -2.07
CA ARG A 191 11.41 4.43 -2.85
C ARG A 191 12.23 5.66 -2.50
N ARG A 192 13.51 5.44 -2.17
CA ARG A 192 14.46 6.52 -1.94
C ARG A 192 14.66 7.33 -3.23
N LYS A 193 14.48 8.65 -3.14
CA LYS A 193 14.83 9.62 -4.18
C LYS A 193 16.22 10.18 -3.89
N GLY A 194 17.09 10.13 -4.90
CA GLY A 194 18.45 10.65 -4.79
C GLY A 194 18.48 12.16 -4.99
N HIS A 195 18.57 12.92 -3.91
CA HIS A 195 19.06 14.31 -3.94
C HIS A 195 19.92 14.55 -2.69
N ALA A 196 21.04 15.25 -2.88
CA ALA A 196 22.15 15.31 -1.92
C ALA A 196 21.89 16.13 -0.64
N ALA A 197 20.84 16.96 -0.59
CA ALA A 197 20.58 17.85 0.55
C ALA A 197 19.60 17.28 1.59
N CYS A 198 18.71 16.36 1.21
CA CYS A 198 17.72 15.74 2.10
C CYS A 198 17.38 14.35 1.56
N ARG A 199 17.43 13.32 2.40
CA ARG A 199 16.97 11.98 1.98
C ARG A 199 15.45 11.99 1.99
N GLN A 200 14.86 11.67 0.85
CA GLN A 200 13.42 11.64 0.69
C GLN A 200 12.98 10.28 0.19
N PHE A 201 11.89 9.77 0.75
CA PHE A 201 11.19 8.60 0.24
C PHE A 201 9.88 9.03 -0.38
N ALA A 202 9.66 8.65 -1.63
CA ALA A 202 8.35 8.78 -2.24
C ALA A 202 7.53 7.53 -1.89
N LEU A 203 6.32 7.75 -1.37
CA LEU A 203 5.38 6.72 -1.00
C LEU A 203 4.33 6.55 -2.10
N GLY A 204 3.99 5.30 -2.40
CA GLY A 204 2.93 4.93 -3.33
C GLY A 204 1.99 3.93 -2.67
N ILE A 205 0.70 4.06 -2.95
CA ILE A 205 -0.31 3.06 -2.61
C ILE A 205 -0.70 2.40 -3.94
N GLU A 206 -0.51 1.09 -4.06
CA GLU A 206 -0.91 0.37 -5.28
C GLU A 206 -2.43 0.45 -5.47
N GLY A 207 -2.87 0.63 -6.71
CA GLY A 207 -4.27 0.93 -7.03
C GLY A 207 -4.66 2.41 -6.92
N LEU A 208 -3.90 3.27 -6.22
CA LEU A 208 -4.18 4.70 -6.17
C LEU A 208 -3.23 5.50 -7.07
N ASP A 209 -3.74 5.87 -8.23
CA ASP A 209 -3.02 6.76 -9.13
C ASP A 209 -2.84 8.14 -8.49
N LEU A 210 -1.64 8.70 -8.61
CA LEU A 210 -1.27 10.04 -8.09
C LEU A 210 -1.18 10.16 -6.57
N TYR A 211 -1.12 9.06 -5.81
CA TYR A 211 -0.70 9.18 -4.41
C TYR A 211 0.74 9.74 -4.33
N ARG A 212 0.93 10.76 -3.49
CA ARG A 212 2.20 11.51 -3.36
C ARG A 212 2.66 11.65 -1.92
N GLY A 213 2.41 10.64 -1.09
CA GLY A 213 2.96 10.61 0.26
C GLY A 213 4.49 10.66 0.25
N ARG A 214 5.08 11.19 1.31
CA ARG A 214 6.54 11.34 1.42
C ARG A 214 7.02 11.10 2.83
N ILE A 215 8.26 10.62 2.94
CA ILE A 215 9.05 10.70 4.17
C ILE A 215 10.23 11.61 3.91
N TYR A 216 10.36 12.65 4.71
CA TYR A 216 11.48 13.58 4.69
C TYR A 216 12.40 13.26 5.86
N ARG A 217 13.67 12.98 5.58
CA ARG A 217 14.69 12.84 6.63
C ARG A 217 15.46 14.14 6.76
N CYS A 218 15.38 14.76 7.93
CA CYS A 218 16.29 15.82 8.33
C CYS A 218 17.58 15.23 8.88
N LEU A 219 18.69 15.52 8.18
CA LEU A 219 20.02 15.00 8.50
C LEU A 219 20.61 15.50 9.84
N PRO A 220 20.40 16.76 10.28
CA PRO A 220 20.97 17.23 11.54
C PRO A 220 20.41 16.52 12.77
N ASP A 221 19.09 16.27 12.78
CA ASP A 221 18.35 15.92 14.00
C ASP A 221 17.93 14.45 14.07
N LYS A 222 18.29 13.63 13.07
CA LYS A 222 17.79 12.25 12.93
C LYS A 222 16.27 12.17 13.06
N GLU A 223 15.59 13.08 12.38
CA GLU A 223 14.15 13.18 12.36
C GLU A 223 13.64 12.73 10.99
N TYR A 224 12.54 11.98 10.99
CA TYR A 224 11.82 11.55 9.80
C TYR A 224 10.38 12.02 9.90
N LEU A 225 9.96 12.91 9.02
CA LEU A 225 8.58 13.36 8.94
C LEU A 225 7.84 12.61 7.85
N LEU A 226 6.74 11.98 8.24
CA LEU A 226 5.80 11.30 7.37
C LEU A 226 4.69 12.27 6.98
N CYS A 227 4.51 12.48 5.68
CA CYS A 227 3.46 13.33 5.13
C CYS A 227 2.55 12.53 4.22
N ASP A 228 1.24 12.70 4.40
CA ASP A 228 0.23 12.29 3.43
C ASP A 228 0.22 13.26 2.23
N GLY A 229 0.16 12.69 1.03
CA GLY A 229 0.08 13.47 -0.20
C GLY A 229 -1.36 13.53 -0.69
N LEU A 230 -2.07 14.60 -0.36
CA LEU A 230 -3.28 14.97 -1.08
C LEU A 230 -2.90 15.46 -2.48
N GLY A 231 -3.59 14.95 -3.49
CA GLY A 231 -3.31 15.25 -4.89
C GLY A 231 -3.36 16.75 -5.16
N GLY A 232 -2.31 17.27 -5.77
CA GLY A 232 -2.33 18.59 -6.41
C GLY A 232 -1.37 19.63 -5.86
N GLN A 233 -0.06 19.40 -5.93
CA GLN A 233 0.87 20.30 -6.63
C GLN A 233 2.27 19.69 -6.62
N SER A 234 2.81 19.51 -7.82
CA SER A 234 4.22 19.19 -8.01
C SER A 234 5.05 20.40 -7.59
N PHE A 235 6.09 20.20 -6.77
CA PHE A 235 7.14 21.18 -6.45
C PHE A 235 7.94 21.68 -7.67
N ALA A 236 7.50 21.38 -8.90
CA ALA A 236 8.14 21.83 -10.14
C ALA A 236 7.95 23.34 -10.42
N GLY A 237 7.20 24.07 -9.60
CA GLY A 237 6.86 25.48 -9.85
C GLY A 237 7.35 26.53 -8.85
N ARG A 238 7.76 26.16 -7.62
CA ARG A 238 8.35 27.16 -6.71
C ARG A 238 9.79 27.40 -7.12
N LYS A 239 10.02 28.58 -7.73
CA LYS A 239 11.36 29.16 -7.92
C LYS A 239 12.16 28.90 -6.65
N LYS A 240 13.40 28.42 -6.81
CA LYS A 240 14.44 28.33 -5.77
C LYS A 240 14.53 29.66 -5.01
N ALA A 241 13.68 29.86 -4.01
CA ALA A 241 14.05 30.65 -2.86
C ALA A 241 14.82 29.67 -1.97
N ALA A 242 16.05 30.03 -1.63
CA ALA A 242 16.87 29.27 -0.71
C ALA A 242 16.11 29.15 0.62
N GLN A 243 15.40 28.04 0.82
CA GLN A 243 14.95 27.66 2.15
C GLN A 243 16.20 27.22 2.93
N PRO A 244 16.42 27.78 4.13
CA PRO A 244 17.55 27.38 4.96
C PRO A 244 17.47 25.87 5.26
N GLU A 245 18.63 25.22 5.32
CA GLU A 245 18.80 23.76 5.49
C GLU A 245 18.19 23.18 6.79
N THR A 246 17.64 24.05 7.64
CA THR A 246 17.02 23.77 8.93
C THR A 246 15.49 23.76 8.91
N GLU A 247 14.84 24.20 7.82
CA GLU A 247 13.38 24.28 7.74
C GLU A 247 12.77 23.10 6.97
N MET A 248 11.84 22.43 7.63
CA MET A 248 11.05 21.35 7.07
C MET A 248 10.05 21.89 6.04
N PRO A 249 9.85 21.22 4.89
CA PRO A 249 8.99 21.74 3.83
C PRO A 249 7.55 21.94 4.32
N HIS A 250 7.10 23.19 4.42
CA HIS A 250 5.70 23.54 4.60
C HIS A 250 4.97 23.41 3.26
N SER A 251 4.24 22.30 3.09
CA SER A 251 3.28 22.12 2.00
C SER A 251 1.88 21.90 2.55
N ASP A 252 0.86 22.08 1.70
CA ASP A 252 -0.55 21.71 1.91
C ASP A 252 -0.77 20.18 2.11
N THR A 253 0.22 19.49 2.68
CA THR A 253 0.29 18.07 2.94
C THR A 253 0.06 17.82 4.42
N ARG A 254 -0.84 16.91 4.75
CA ARG A 254 -1.12 16.52 6.13
C ARG A 254 0.09 15.78 6.72
N GLU A 255 0.64 16.30 7.81
CA GLU A 255 1.71 15.64 8.56
C GLU A 255 1.11 14.52 9.42
N MET A 256 1.52 13.29 9.16
CA MET A 256 0.95 12.08 9.77
C MET A 256 1.78 11.58 10.95
N GLY A 257 3.05 11.95 11.03
CA GLY A 257 3.91 11.54 12.13
C GLY A 257 5.35 12.00 11.99
N LEU A 258 6.06 12.05 13.11
CA LEU A 258 7.46 12.40 13.23
C LEU A 258 8.17 11.32 14.03
N LEU A 259 9.07 10.58 13.38
CA LEU A 259 9.98 9.65 14.04
C LEU A 259 11.27 10.39 14.41
N HIS A 260 11.68 10.32 15.67
CA HIS A 260 12.91 10.92 16.17
C HIS A 260 13.77 9.90 16.90
N PHE A 261 15.05 9.84 16.54
CA PHE A 261 16.04 9.01 17.24
C PHE A 261 16.74 9.81 18.33
N LYS A 262 16.31 9.65 19.58
CA LYS A 262 16.91 10.30 20.76
C LYS A 262 18.38 9.93 20.95
N THR A 263 18.74 8.70 20.60
CA THR A 263 20.10 8.21 20.78
C THR A 263 21.02 8.76 19.69
N LYS A 264 22.12 9.43 20.10
CA LYS A 264 23.15 9.93 19.19
C LYS A 264 23.95 8.83 18.50
N ARG A 265 24.07 7.65 19.11
CA ARG A 265 24.70 6.47 18.49
C ARG A 265 23.92 6.02 17.25
N ARG A 266 24.62 5.45 16.27
CA ARG A 266 24.02 4.94 15.01
C ARG A 266 23.88 3.41 14.99
N VAL A 267 24.52 2.72 15.93
CA VAL A 267 24.58 1.25 16.01
C VAL A 267 24.17 0.80 17.41
N GLY A 268 23.56 -0.37 17.50
CA GLY A 268 23.05 -0.95 18.76
C GLY A 268 21.66 -0.43 19.10
N ARG A 269 21.18 -0.73 20.31
CA ARG A 269 19.85 -0.34 20.77
C ARG A 269 19.67 1.18 20.74
N LEU A 270 18.66 1.65 20.02
CA LEU A 270 18.30 3.05 19.83
C LEU A 270 17.04 3.35 20.62
N HIS A 271 17.00 4.49 21.31
CA HIS A 271 15.76 5.07 21.82
C HIS A 271 15.12 5.91 20.72
N ILE A 272 13.86 5.62 20.45
CA ILE A 272 13.08 6.28 19.42
C ILE A 272 11.75 6.78 19.99
N GLU A 273 11.28 7.89 19.45
CA GLU A 273 9.95 8.41 19.68
C GLU A 273 9.23 8.60 18.36
N PHE A 274 7.93 8.33 18.34
CA PHE A 274 7.06 8.63 17.23
C PHE A 274 5.94 9.55 17.72
N ALA A 275 6.01 10.82 17.34
CA ALA A 275 4.97 11.80 17.62
C ALA A 275 3.98 11.86 16.46
N MET A 276 2.69 12.01 16.76
CA MET A 276 1.63 12.09 15.77
C MET A 276 0.49 12.99 16.27
N PRO A 277 -0.38 13.47 15.37
CA PRO A 277 -1.61 14.14 15.79
C PRO A 277 -2.46 13.22 16.68
N PRO A 278 -3.20 13.76 17.66
CA PRO A 278 -4.13 12.98 18.46
C PRO A 278 -5.19 12.29 17.58
N SER A 279 -5.56 11.05 17.91
CA SER A 279 -6.68 10.39 17.22
C SER A 279 -8.01 10.99 17.66
N MET A 280 -8.80 11.53 16.74
CA MET A 280 -10.23 11.78 16.99
C MET A 280 -10.99 10.45 16.92
N GLN A 281 -11.94 10.23 17.83
CA GLN A 281 -12.81 9.05 17.81
C GLN A 281 -13.68 8.99 16.54
N ASP A 282 -13.84 10.12 15.84
CA ASP A 282 -14.46 10.21 14.52
C ASP A 282 -13.41 10.07 13.42
N PHE A 283 -13.31 8.86 12.84
CA PHE A 283 -12.38 8.46 11.77
C PHE A 283 -12.44 9.30 10.47
N ASP A 284 -13.36 10.26 10.37
CA ASP A 284 -13.56 11.15 9.21
C ASP A 284 -13.09 12.59 9.45
N GLN A 285 -12.70 12.98 10.68
CA GLN A 285 -12.24 14.34 10.96
C GLN A 285 -10.72 14.44 11.01
N THR A 286 -10.17 15.23 10.10
CA THR A 286 -8.75 15.60 10.09
C THR A 286 -8.48 16.55 11.25
N VAL A 287 -7.66 16.15 12.23
CA VAL A 287 -7.16 17.09 13.24
C VAL A 287 -6.26 18.12 12.57
N MET A 288 -6.72 19.37 12.56
CA MET A 288 -5.90 20.51 12.15
C MET A 288 -5.01 20.89 13.32
N LEU A 289 -3.71 20.60 13.21
CA LEU A 289 -2.74 21.03 14.20
C LEU A 289 -2.58 22.56 14.17
N PRO A 290 -2.40 23.21 15.34
CA PRO A 290 -2.22 24.67 15.40
C PRO A 290 -0.92 25.15 14.75
N GLN A 291 0.05 24.25 14.59
CA GLN A 291 1.31 24.48 13.89
C GLN A 291 1.88 23.13 13.40
N PRO A 292 2.95 23.13 12.57
CA PRO A 292 3.57 21.90 12.11
C PRO A 292 3.99 20.96 13.26
N LEU A 293 3.82 19.66 13.06
CA LEU A 293 4.08 18.57 14.00
C LEU A 293 5.53 18.61 14.53
N TRP A 294 6.51 18.86 13.65
CA TRP A 294 7.91 18.96 14.04
C TRP A 294 8.17 20.13 15.01
N LYS A 295 7.41 21.23 14.87
CA LYS A 295 7.54 22.40 15.74
C LYS A 295 6.90 22.12 17.10
N LEU A 296 5.69 21.57 17.11
CA LEU A 296 5.02 21.11 18.35
C LEU A 296 5.92 20.16 19.15
N TYR A 297 6.56 19.20 18.46
CA TYR A 297 7.42 18.22 19.08
C TYR A 297 8.67 18.85 19.71
N ARG A 298 9.34 19.76 19.00
CA ARG A 298 10.54 20.46 19.51
C ARG A 298 10.22 21.40 20.67
N GLU A 299 9.05 22.04 20.65
CA GLU A 299 8.54 22.91 21.72
C GLU A 299 7.93 22.13 22.89
N ARG A 300 7.86 20.79 22.79
CA ARG A 300 7.35 19.89 23.84
C ARG A 300 5.88 20.16 24.21
N ARG A 301 5.06 20.53 23.21
CA ARG A 301 3.61 20.72 23.36
C ARG A 301 2.88 19.38 23.37
N TRP A 302 3.09 18.58 24.41
CA TRP A 302 2.57 17.22 24.53
C TRP A 302 1.05 17.15 24.61
N GLU A 303 0.40 18.21 25.06
CA GLU A 303 -1.06 18.33 25.06
C GLU A 303 -1.68 18.34 23.65
N GLU A 304 -0.89 18.69 22.63
CA GLU A 304 -1.30 18.71 21.22
C GLU A 304 -0.86 17.46 20.45
N LEU A 305 -0.16 16.53 21.11
CA LEU A 305 0.53 15.41 20.46
C LEU A 305 0.28 14.10 21.17
N GLN A 306 0.23 13.03 20.38
CA GLN A 306 0.35 11.69 20.91
C GLN A 306 1.74 11.16 20.61
N VAL A 307 2.47 10.73 21.63
CA VAL A 307 3.87 10.31 21.51
C VAL A 307 4.02 8.86 21.93
N LEU A 308 4.43 8.01 21.00
CA LEU A 308 4.90 6.68 21.31
C LEU A 308 6.40 6.74 21.61
N SER A 309 6.85 6.01 22.62
CA SER A 309 8.27 5.94 22.98
C SER A 309 8.72 4.50 23.15
N GLY A 310 9.96 4.20 22.77
CA GLY A 310 10.48 2.85 22.93
C GLY A 310 11.85 2.66 22.32
N THR A 311 12.12 1.44 21.85
CA THR A 311 13.44 1.05 21.38
C THR A 311 13.44 0.33 20.05
N ALA A 312 14.50 0.54 19.27
CA ALA A 312 14.78 -0.19 18.04
C ALA A 312 16.18 -0.80 18.11
N ASP A 313 16.30 -2.06 17.73
CA ASP A 313 17.57 -2.77 17.55
C ASP A 313 17.59 -3.55 16.22
N ASP A 314 18.61 -4.39 16.03
CA ASP A 314 18.85 -5.09 14.75
C ASP A 314 17.76 -6.11 14.38
N GLY A 315 16.90 -6.51 15.32
CA GLY A 315 15.89 -7.55 15.10
C GLY A 315 14.47 -7.18 15.53
N THR A 316 14.32 -6.14 16.35
CA THR A 316 13.04 -5.75 16.95
C THR A 316 12.88 -4.24 17.04
N VAL A 317 11.62 -3.80 16.97
CA VAL A 317 11.23 -2.43 17.27
C VAL A 317 10.00 -2.49 18.14
N GLU A 318 10.01 -1.83 19.29
CA GLU A 318 8.89 -1.75 20.20
C GLU A 318 8.62 -0.29 20.58
N LEU A 319 7.36 0.13 20.50
CA LEU A 319 6.91 1.44 20.96
C LEU A 319 5.70 1.29 21.89
N LEU A 320 5.71 2.10 22.94
CA LEU A 320 4.70 2.13 23.98
C LEU A 320 3.99 3.47 24.01
N LEU A 321 2.71 3.44 24.36
CA LEU A 321 1.90 4.60 24.73
C LEU A 321 1.42 4.38 26.17
N ASP A 322 1.69 5.33 27.06
CA ASP A 322 1.24 5.25 28.46
C ASP A 322 1.60 3.92 29.17
N GLY A 323 2.73 3.31 28.76
CA GLY A 323 3.20 2.02 29.29
C GLY A 323 2.64 0.78 28.59
N GLU A 324 1.65 0.92 27.71
CA GLU A 324 1.10 -0.17 26.91
C GLU A 324 1.83 -0.29 25.57
N ARG A 325 2.10 -1.53 25.14
CA ARG A 325 2.78 -1.79 23.87
C ARG A 325 1.82 -1.63 22.70
N ILE A 326 2.06 -0.61 21.87
CA ILE A 326 1.20 -0.26 20.73
C ILE A 326 1.78 -0.74 19.41
N PHE A 327 3.10 -0.87 19.31
CA PHE A 327 3.77 -1.23 18.06
C PHE A 327 4.92 -2.18 18.36
N GLU A 328 4.98 -3.28 17.61
CA GLU A 328 6.01 -4.30 17.70
C GLU A 328 6.38 -4.78 16.29
N THR A 329 7.68 -4.96 16.05
CA THR A 329 8.15 -5.63 14.85
C THR A 329 9.18 -6.68 15.16
N ARG A 330 9.25 -7.66 14.26
CA ARG A 330 10.20 -8.76 14.34
C ARG A 330 10.76 -9.07 12.96
N CYS A 331 12.07 -9.19 12.87
CA CYS A 331 12.72 -9.70 11.67
C CYS A 331 12.43 -11.21 11.53
N LEU A 332 11.78 -11.60 10.42
CA LEU A 332 11.48 -13.00 10.11
C LEU A 332 12.64 -13.66 9.35
N SER A 333 13.25 -12.91 8.44
CA SER A 333 14.38 -13.33 7.59
C SER A 333 15.02 -12.09 7.00
N ASP A 334 16.16 -12.23 6.31
CA ASP A 334 16.87 -11.10 5.72
C ASP A 334 15.94 -10.21 4.87
N GLY A 335 15.82 -8.95 5.28
CA GLY A 335 14.95 -7.96 4.65
C GLY A 335 13.44 -8.18 4.79
N ILE A 336 12.94 -9.16 5.58
CA ILE A 336 11.50 -9.40 5.79
C ILE A 336 11.14 -9.22 7.27
N TRP A 337 10.18 -8.33 7.52
CA TRP A 337 9.75 -7.93 8.84
C TRP A 337 8.25 -8.15 9.03
N GLU A 338 7.89 -8.79 10.13
CA GLU A 338 6.53 -8.78 10.65
C GLU A 338 6.29 -7.48 11.40
N VAL A 339 5.14 -6.85 11.17
CA VAL A 339 4.73 -5.60 11.81
C VAL A 339 3.38 -5.81 12.48
N ARG A 340 3.30 -5.58 13.79
CA ARG A 340 2.08 -5.66 14.60
C ARG A 340 1.84 -4.33 15.30
N PHE A 341 0.62 -3.85 15.29
CA PHE A 341 0.29 -2.61 15.97
C PHE A 341 -1.19 -2.49 16.29
N GLY A 342 -1.51 -1.68 17.31
CA GLY A 342 -2.88 -1.35 17.70
C GLY A 342 -3.21 0.14 17.53
N PRO A 343 -4.42 0.55 17.96
CA PRO A 343 -4.77 1.96 18.07
C PRO A 343 -3.76 2.70 18.95
N PRO A 344 -3.43 3.97 18.64
CA PRO A 344 -4.03 4.84 17.62
C PRO A 344 -3.37 4.78 16.23
N LEU A 345 -2.45 3.84 15.97
CA LEU A 345 -1.67 3.86 14.74
C LEU A 345 -2.48 3.47 13.51
N SER A 346 -2.09 4.00 12.36
CA SER A 346 -2.52 3.55 11.03
C SER A 346 -1.46 2.66 10.37
N HIS A 347 -1.86 1.86 9.37
CA HIS A 347 -0.91 1.11 8.53
C HIS A 347 0.16 2.03 7.90
N PHE A 348 -0.23 3.24 7.50
CA PHE A 348 0.68 4.21 6.90
C PHE A 348 1.72 4.74 7.89
N GLN A 349 1.34 5.01 9.14
CA GLN A 349 2.26 5.40 10.20
C GLN A 349 3.19 4.24 10.59
N ALA A 350 2.66 3.03 10.76
CA ALA A 350 3.44 1.82 11.03
C ALA A 350 4.51 1.59 9.94
N PHE A 351 4.13 1.75 8.67
CA PHE A 351 5.04 1.67 7.54
C PHE A 351 6.11 2.78 7.56
N GLY A 352 5.71 4.01 7.91
CA GLY A 352 6.61 5.15 8.03
C GLY A 352 7.67 4.97 9.12
N ILE A 353 7.27 4.46 10.29
CA ILE A 353 8.18 4.13 11.41
C ILE A 353 9.26 3.17 10.92
N MET A 354 8.86 2.03 10.33
CA MET A 354 9.84 1.03 9.88
C MET A 354 10.72 1.51 8.74
N THR A 355 10.18 2.29 7.80
CA THR A 355 11.00 2.88 6.74
C THR A 355 12.10 3.77 7.33
N GLY A 356 11.79 4.57 8.35
CA GLY A 356 12.77 5.41 9.04
C GLY A 356 13.80 4.61 9.83
N VAL A 357 13.38 3.58 10.56
CA VAL A 357 14.28 2.67 11.30
C VAL A 357 15.27 1.98 10.36
N LEU A 358 14.78 1.39 9.26
CA LEU A 358 15.62 0.65 8.33
C LEU A 358 16.54 1.56 7.48
N ASP A 359 16.09 2.77 7.11
CA ASP A 359 16.99 3.77 6.50
C ASP A 359 18.07 4.23 7.48
N ASN A 360 17.74 4.42 8.76
CA ASN A 360 18.74 4.81 9.76
C ASN A 360 19.77 3.70 9.98
N ALA A 361 19.31 2.44 10.12
CA ALA A 361 20.18 1.27 10.28
C ALA A 361 21.12 1.07 9.07
N SER A 362 20.58 1.15 7.85
CA SER A 362 21.39 1.05 6.63
C SER A 362 22.38 2.20 6.47
N SER A 363 22.07 3.39 6.99
CA SER A 363 23.04 4.51 7.02
C SER A 363 24.21 4.27 7.97
N ALA A 364 24.02 3.42 8.98
CA ALA A 364 25.05 3.11 9.97
C ALA A 364 26.03 2.05 9.44
N SER A 365 25.55 1.10 8.62
CA SER A 365 26.39 0.04 8.04
C SER A 365 27.38 0.55 6.98
N PHE A 366 27.10 1.67 6.30
CA PHE A 366 28.04 2.31 5.36
C PHE A 366 29.27 2.96 6.03
N HIS A 367 29.27 3.12 7.36
CA HIS A 367 30.37 3.71 8.12
C HIS A 367 31.13 2.69 8.98
N LYS A 368 30.86 1.39 8.80
CA LYS A 368 31.78 0.32 9.19
C LYS A 368 32.75 0.09 8.04
#